data_AF-A0A5J4SB73-F1
#
_entry.id   AF-A0A5J4SB73-F1
#
_cell.length_a   1.000
_cell.length_b   1.000
_cell.length_c   1.000
_cell.angle_alpha   90.00
_cell.angle_beta   90.00
_cell.angle_gamma   90.00
#
_symmetry.space_group_name_H-M   'P 1'
#
loop_
_entity.id
_entity.type
_entity.pdbx_description
1 polymer ?
#
loop_
_entity_poly.entity_id
_entity_poly.type
_entity_poly.pdbx_seq_one_letter_code
_entity_poly.pdbx_strand_id
1 'polypeptide(L)'
;METQENKPNEVLMGLFIKLRECKKEFQEQAGVISECNPTLSYKDMESRFYAGISECLSIVGYFIGEHATNEVHNQTQEKNPNVIVF
;
A
#
# COMPACT_ATOMS: atom_id res chain seq x y z
N MET A 1 28.50 13.17 0.80
CA MET A 1 27.06 13.47 0.95
C MET A 1 26.37 12.14 0.80
N GLU A 2 26.12 11.46 1.91
CA GLU A 2 25.42 10.18 1.90
C GLU A 2 23.99 10.46 1.46
N THR A 3 23.65 10.04 0.25
CA THR A 3 22.26 9.95 -0.19
C THR A 3 21.58 9.00 0.76
N GLN A 4 20.76 9.57 1.64
CA GLN A 4 19.83 8.84 2.48
C GLN A 4 18.87 8.12 1.51
N GLU A 5 19.22 6.91 1.10
CA GLU A 5 18.31 6.01 0.42
C GLU A 5 17.13 5.82 1.38
N ASN A 6 16.01 6.49 1.09
CA ASN A 6 14.76 6.17 1.77
C ASN A 6 14.57 4.67 1.63
N LYS A 7 14.52 3.96 2.77
CA LYS A 7 14.38 2.51 2.77
C LYS A 7 13.16 2.17 1.92
N PRO A 8 13.23 1.23 0.96
CA PRO A 8 12.12 0.89 0.07
C PRO A 8 10.78 0.69 0.79
N ASN A 9 10.83 0.20 2.03
CA ASN A 9 9.68 0.09 2.92
C ASN A 9 8.96 1.42 3.22
N GLU A 10 9.67 2.52 3.50
CA GLU A 10 9.05 3.82 3.81
C GLU A 10 8.29 4.39 2.60
N VAL A 11 8.85 4.23 1.40
CA VAL A 11 8.22 4.67 0.15
C VAL A 11 6.97 3.84 -0.13
N LEU A 12 7.05 2.51 -0.03
CA LEU A 12 5.89 1.62 -0.20
C LEU A 12 4.81 1.91 0.84
N MET A 13 5.21 2.21 2.07
CA MET A 13 4.27 2.49 3.14
C MET A 13 3.57 3.84 2.95
N GLY A 14 4.30 4.86 2.51
CA GLY A 14 3.75 6.14 2.08
C GLY A 14 2.77 5.98 0.91
N LEU A 15 3.12 5.18 -0.10
CA LEU A 15 2.25 4.90 -1.24
C LEU A 15 0.94 4.23 -0.80
N PHE A 16 1.02 3.22 0.08
CA PHE A 16 -0.16 2.54 0.60
C PHE A 16 -1.11 3.49 1.35
N ILE A 17 -0.56 4.40 2.17
CA ILE A 17 -1.35 5.42 2.87
C ILE A 17 -2.07 6.32 1.86
N LYS A 18 -1.34 6.82 0.84
CA LYS A 18 -1.93 7.67 -0.21
C LYS A 18 -3.03 6.97 -1.00
N LEU A 19 -2.88 5.68 -1.31
CA LEU A 19 -3.93 4.91 -1.99
C LEU A 19 -5.20 4.78 -1.11
N ARG A 20 -5.05 4.64 0.21
CA ARG A 20 -6.20 4.62 1.14
C ARG A 20 -6.88 5.98 1.24
N GLU A 21 -6.10 7.06 1.29
CA GLU A 21 -6.62 8.43 1.26
C GLU A 21 -7.41 8.68 -0.03
N CYS A 22 -6.84 8.34 -1.19
CA CYS A 22 -7.51 8.45 -2.49
C CYS A 22 -8.83 7.68 -2.54
N LYS A 23 -8.86 6.45 -2.01
CA LYS A 23 -10.11 5.66 -1.90
C LYS A 23 -11.17 6.38 -1.09
N LYS A 24 -10.78 6.99 0.03
CA LYS A 24 -11.69 7.70 0.94
C LYS A 24 -12.22 8.99 0.30
N GLU A 25 -11.35 9.78 -0.29
CA GLU A 25 -11.73 11.03 -0.98
C GLU A 25 -12.69 10.77 -2.15
N PHE A 26 -12.42 9.73 -2.95
CA PHE A 26 -13.34 9.35 -4.04
C PHE A 26 -14.73 8.97 -3.51
N GLN A 27 -14.79 8.20 -2.42
CA GLN A 27 -16.06 7.80 -1.80
C GLN A 27 -16.85 9.02 -1.30
N GLU A 28 -16.17 9.98 -0.67
CA GLU A 28 -16.80 11.23 -0.21
C GLU A 28 -17.32 12.07 -1.39
N GLN A 29 -16.52 12.22 -2.45
CA GLN A 29 -16.92 12.93 -3.67
C GLN A 29 -18.10 12.25 -4.38
N ALA A 30 -18.08 10.92 -4.50
CA ALA A 30 -19.18 10.16 -5.10
C ALA A 30 -20.48 10.34 -4.31
N GLY A 31 -20.40 10.37 -2.97
CA GLY A 31 -21.53 10.69 -2.09
C GLY A 31 -22.14 12.05 -2.40
N VAL A 32 -21.33 13.11 -2.36
CA VAL A 32 -21.77 14.50 -2.66
C VAL A 32 -22.38 14.62 -4.05
N ILE A 33 -21.75 14.00 -5.06
CA ILE A 33 -22.25 14.06 -6.44
C ILE A 33 -23.60 13.33 -6.56
N SER A 34 -23.77 12.19 -5.88
CA SER A 34 -25.04 11.45 -5.88
C SER A 34 -26.18 12.24 -5.24
N GLU A 35 -25.87 13.01 -4.18
CA GLU A 35 -26.84 13.91 -3.53
C GLU A 35 -27.22 15.07 -4.44
N CYS A 36 -26.25 15.64 -5.18
CA CYS A 36 -26.49 16.74 -6.11
C CYS A 36 -27.22 16.31 -7.39
N ASN A 37 -27.02 15.07 -7.86
CA ASN A 37 -27.54 14.59 -9.15
C ASN A 37 -28.13 13.17 -9.02
N PRO A 38 -29.31 13.01 -8.37
CA PRO A 38 -29.87 11.71 -8.04
C PRO A 38 -30.29 10.86 -9.25
N THR A 39 -30.43 11.47 -10.44
CA THR A 39 -30.76 10.76 -11.68
C THR A 39 -29.54 10.22 -12.42
N LEU A 40 -28.31 10.65 -12.05
CA LEU A 40 -27.09 10.12 -12.66
C LEU A 40 -26.61 8.90 -11.88
N SER A 41 -26.46 7.77 -12.55
CA SER A 41 -25.88 6.57 -11.96
C SER A 41 -24.39 6.51 -12.23
N TYR A 42 -23.58 6.51 -11.17
CA TYR A 42 -22.12 6.38 -11.23
C TYR A 42 -21.63 4.97 -10.92
N LYS A 43 -22.55 4.01 -10.76
CA LYS A 43 -22.26 2.66 -10.25
C LYS A 43 -21.15 1.96 -11.03
N ASP A 44 -21.13 2.11 -12.35
CA ASP A 44 -20.09 1.51 -13.20
C ASP A 44 -18.72 2.18 -13.03
N MET A 45 -18.70 3.51 -12.87
CA MET A 45 -17.46 4.27 -12.64
C MET A 45 -16.91 3.97 -11.24
N GLU A 46 -17.78 3.95 -10.23
CA GLU A 46 -17.47 3.58 -8.85
C GLU A 46 -16.92 2.15 -8.77
N SER A 47 -17.58 1.20 -9.45
CA SER A 47 -17.12 -0.19 -9.51
C SER A 47 -15.72 -0.32 -10.14
N ARG A 48 -15.45 0.37 -11.25
CA ARG A 48 -14.13 0.36 -11.90
C ARG A 48 -13.05 0.98 -11.02
N PHE A 49 -13.36 2.11 -10.38
CA PHE A 49 -12.44 2.75 -9.44
C PHE A 49 -12.11 1.81 -8.28
N TYR A 50 -13.12 1.20 -7.64
CA TYR A 50 -12.91 0.29 -6.53
C TYR A 50 -12.16 -0.98 -6.92
N ALA A 51 -12.38 -1.51 -8.12
CA ALA A 51 -11.59 -2.64 -8.63
C ALA A 51 -10.11 -2.25 -8.75
N GLY A 52 -9.81 -1.16 -9.45
CA GLY A 52 -8.44 -0.71 -9.68
C GLY A 52 -7.71 -0.32 -8.39
N ILE A 53 -8.35 0.45 -7.49
CA ILE A 53 -7.70 0.85 -6.23
C ILE A 53 -7.44 -0.35 -5.31
N SER A 54 -8.32 -1.37 -5.34
CA SER A 54 -8.14 -2.59 -4.55
C SER A 54 -6.98 -3.43 -5.09
N GLU A 55 -6.81 -3.51 -6.42
CA GLU A 55 -5.65 -4.15 -7.04
C GLU A 55 -4.35 -3.44 -6.66
N CYS A 56 -4.31 -2.11 -6.73
CA CYS A 56 -3.15 -1.32 -6.29
C CYS A 56 -2.81 -1.56 -4.81
N LEU A 57 -3.81 -1.53 -3.92
CA LEU A 57 -3.61 -1.79 -2.48
C LEU A 57 -3.08 -3.21 -2.24
N SER A 58 -3.58 -4.20 -2.99
CA SER A 58 -3.13 -5.58 -2.89
C SER A 58 -1.68 -5.74 -3.32
N ILE A 59 -1.28 -5.15 -4.45
CA ILE A 59 0.09 -5.23 -4.99
C ILE A 59 1.07 -4.54 -4.04
N VAL A 60 0.74 -3.32 -3.57
CA VAL A 60 1.61 -2.59 -2.64
C VAL A 60 1.71 -3.33 -1.31
N GLY A 61 0.58 -3.86 -0.80
CA GLY A 61 0.56 -4.68 0.41
C GLY A 61 1.42 -5.93 0.30
N TYR A 62 1.42 -6.60 -0.86
CA TYR A 62 2.30 -7.72 -1.15
C TYR A 62 3.78 -7.32 -1.05
N PHE A 63 4.20 -6.23 -1.71
CA PHE A 63 5.59 -5.79 -1.66
C PHE A 63 6.06 -5.39 -0.25
N ILE A 64 5.18 -4.78 0.55
CA ILE A 64 5.47 -4.49 1.96
C ILE A 64 5.69 -5.78 2.74
N GLY A 65 4.81 -6.78 2.55
CA GLY A 65 4.92 -8.08 3.22
C GLY A 65 6.19 -8.84 2.83
N GLU A 66 6.52 -8.86 1.54
CA GLU A 66 7.76 -9.46 1.03
C GLU A 66 9.01 -8.78 1.62
N HIS A 67 9.03 -7.44 1.66
CA HIS A 67 10.14 -6.70 2.26
C HIS A 67 10.31 -7.03 3.74
N ALA A 68 9.22 -7.05 4.51
CA ALA A 68 9.26 -7.37 5.93
C ALA A 68 9.76 -8.81 6.18
N THR A 69 9.35 -9.77 5.33
CA THR A 69 9.76 -11.18 5.45
C THR A 69 11.23 -11.37 5.09
N ASN A 70 11.70 -10.69 4.04
CA ASN A 70 13.11 -10.73 3.63
C ASN A 70 14.03 -10.07 4.67
N GLU A 71 13.62 -8.97 5.30
CA GLU A 71 14.37 -8.38 6.42
C GLU A 71 14.55 -9.36 7.59
N VAL A 72 13.49 -10.09 7.96
CA VAL A 72 13.54 -11.11 9.03
C VAL A 72 14.44 -12.29 8.64
N HIS A 73 14.34 -12.79 7.41
CA HIS A 73 15.20 -13.89 6.94
C HIS A 73 16.68 -13.51 6.91
N ASN A 74 17.02 -12.31 6.42
CA ASN A 74 18.40 -11.83 6.38
C ASN A 74 18.99 -11.67 7.81
N GLN A 75 18.21 -11.15 8.76
CA GLN A 75 18.64 -11.07 10.17
C GLN A 75 18.84 -12.45 10.83
N THR A 76 18.07 -13.44 10.40
CA THR A 76 18.15 -14.81 10.94
C THR A 76 19.34 -15.58 10.35
N GLN A 77 19.71 -15.31 9.09
CA GLN A 77 20.85 -15.93 8.42
C GLN A 77 22.20 -15.37 8.90
N GLU A 78 22.27 -14.07 9.26
CA GLU A 78 23.47 -13.49 9.89
C GLU A 78 23.72 -14.05 11.30
N LYS A 79 22.67 -14.41 12.03
CA LYS A 79 22.77 -15.16 13.29
C LYS A 79 23.07 -16.62 12.99
N ASN A 80 24.29 -16.89 12.55
CA ASN A 80 24.78 -18.24 12.35
C ASN A 80 24.69 -18.99 13.70
N PRO A 81 23.76 -19.96 13.89
CA PRO A 81 23.50 -20.56 15.19
C PRO A 81 24.64 -21.49 15.66
N ASN A 82 25.65 -21.70 14.81
CA ASN A 82 26.76 -22.63 15.04
C ASN A 82 28.10 -21.96 15.36
N VAL A 83 28.15 -20.64 15.57
CA VAL A 83 29.39 -19.98 16.02
C VAL A 83 29.34 -19.80 17.54
N ILE A 84 29.86 -20.78 18.27
CA ILE A 84 30.26 -20.59 19.67
C ILE A 84 31.57 -19.81 19.64
N VAL A 85 31.53 -18.56 20.08
CA VAL A 85 32.73 -17.74 20.27
C VAL A 85 33.32 -18.11 21.63
N PHE A 86 34.54 -18.68 21.62
CA PHE A 86 35.34 -18.97 22.81
C PHE A 86 36.17 -17.75 23.21
#